data_AF-A0AAQ3LFX6-F1
#
_entry.id   AF-A0AAQ3LFX6-F1
#
_cell.length_a   1.000
_cell.length_b   1.000
_cell.length_c   1.000
_cell.angle_alpha   90.00
_cell.angle_beta   90.00
_cell.angle_gamma   90.00
#
_symmetry.space_group_name_H-M   'P 1'
#
loop_
_entity.id
_entity.type
_entity.pdbx_description
1 polymer ?
#
loop_
_entity_poly.entity_id
_entity_poly.type
_entity_poly.pdbx_seq_one_letter_code
_entity_poly.pdbx_strand_id
1 'polypeptide(L)'
;MGREVTCDGEFIWRYIYGEQPSELYRVSEELRLGQHHYIIITDPFCDFYDQEFWKKANPMKERFDVDVLILKQSHITHLERFSNIHPDENFKAMLKAMVEYMKSRKEEAFQFMGEF
;
A
#
# COMPACT_ATOMS: atom_id res chain seq x y z
N MET A 1 -2.40 -5.17 12.73
CA MET A 1 -1.20 -5.92 12.28
C MET A 1 -1.46 -6.30 10.83
N GLY A 2 -0.59 -5.94 9.89
CA GLY A 2 -0.80 -6.25 8.47
C GLY A 2 -0.60 -7.73 8.15
N ARG A 3 -1.13 -8.16 7.01
CA ARG A 3 -0.97 -9.51 6.48
C ARG A 3 -0.09 -9.45 5.23
N GLU A 4 0.94 -10.29 5.22
CA GLU A 4 1.75 -10.52 4.03
C GLU A 4 0.96 -11.39 3.04
N VAL A 5 0.91 -10.94 1.79
CA VAL A 5 0.33 -11.67 0.66
C VAL A 5 1.36 -11.67 -0.47
N THR A 6 1.48 -12.77 -1.19
CA THR A 6 2.44 -12.94 -2.28
C THR A 6 1.69 -13.30 -3.54
N CYS A 7 1.93 -12.61 -4.65
CA CYS A 7 1.32 -12.90 -5.95
C CYS A 7 2.40 -12.87 -7.04
N ASP A 8 2.52 -13.94 -7.85
CA ASP A 8 3.43 -14.05 -9.00
C ASP A 8 4.89 -13.61 -8.81
N GLY A 9 5.42 -13.78 -7.59
CA GLY A 9 6.80 -13.43 -7.24
C GLY A 9 7.00 -11.96 -6.83
N GLU A 10 5.94 -11.15 -6.82
CA GLU A 10 5.93 -9.81 -6.24
C GLU A 10 5.17 -9.83 -4.90
N PHE A 11 5.74 -9.16 -3.90
CA PHE A 11 5.22 -9.21 -2.54
C PHE A 11 4.30 -8.01 -2.27
N ILE A 12 3.11 -8.34 -1.76
CA ILE A 12 2.03 -7.42 -1.43
C ILE A 12 1.84 -7.43 0.09
N TRP A 13 2.08 -6.30 0.75
CA TRP A 13 1.86 -6.16 2.18
C TRP A 13 0.56 -5.38 2.42
N ARG A 14 -0.43 -6.02 3.07
CA ARG A 14 -1.76 -5.44 3.30
C ARG A 14 -1.91 -4.98 4.74
N TYR A 15 -2.34 -3.74 4.95
CA TYR A 15 -2.76 -3.25 6.27
C TYR A 15 -4.24 -3.60 6.48
N ILE A 16 -4.55 -4.58 7.34
CA ILE A 16 -5.93 -4.80 7.82
C ILE A 16 -5.97 -4.35 9.28
N TYR A 17 -6.87 -3.42 9.61
CA TYR A 17 -7.22 -3.08 10.99
C TYR A 17 -8.70 -3.35 11.22
N GLY A 18 -9.07 -3.69 12.46
CA GLY A 18 -10.43 -4.09 12.81
C GLY A 18 -11.42 -2.92 12.97
N GLU A 19 -12.69 -3.29 12.75
CA GLU A 19 -14.01 -2.70 13.01
C GLU A 19 -14.38 -1.25 12.69
N GLN A 20 -13.48 -0.33 12.32
CA GLN A 20 -13.85 0.89 11.54
C GLN A 20 -12.63 1.44 10.77
N PRO A 21 -12.30 0.95 9.56
CA PRO A 21 -10.91 1.11 9.13
C PRO A 21 -10.68 1.05 7.60
N SER A 22 -10.68 2.18 6.88
CA SER A 22 -10.07 2.20 5.54
C SER A 22 -9.42 3.53 5.14
N GLU A 23 -9.90 4.68 5.61
CA GLU A 23 -9.32 5.98 5.20
C GLU A 23 -8.12 6.46 6.04
N LEU A 24 -7.82 5.83 7.18
CA LEU A 24 -7.03 6.48 8.23
C LEU A 24 -5.51 6.52 8.01
N TYR A 25 -4.91 5.70 7.14
CA TYR A 25 -3.44 5.67 6.98
C TYR A 25 -2.97 5.49 5.55
N ARG A 26 -3.57 6.22 4.60
CA ARG A 26 -3.04 6.30 3.24
C ARG A 26 -1.75 7.11 3.20
N VAL A 27 -0.69 6.59 2.55
CA VAL A 27 0.47 7.42 2.22
C VAL A 27 0.03 8.44 1.16
N SER A 28 0.10 9.73 1.49
CA SER A 28 -0.32 10.78 0.56
C SER A 28 0.60 10.86 -0.66
N GLU A 29 0.02 11.02 -1.85
CA GLU A 29 0.76 11.30 -3.09
C GLU A 29 1.63 12.56 -2.99
N GLU A 30 1.25 13.52 -2.13
CA GLU A 30 2.00 14.75 -1.90
C GLU A 30 3.40 14.49 -1.31
N LEU A 31 3.57 13.34 -0.65
CA LEU A 31 4.87 12.90 -0.14
C LEU A 31 5.82 12.47 -1.26
N ARG A 32 5.30 12.31 -2.49
CA ARG A 32 6.04 11.87 -3.69
C ARG A 32 6.83 10.57 -3.44
N LEU A 33 6.23 9.67 -2.66
CA LEU A 33 6.79 8.38 -2.32
C LEU A 33 6.18 7.31 -3.23
N GLY A 34 7.02 6.63 -4.01
CA GLY A 34 6.56 5.51 -4.82
C GLY A 34 5.59 5.92 -5.93
N GLN A 35 4.82 4.93 -6.39
CA GLN A 35 3.80 5.08 -7.43
C GLN A 35 2.47 4.54 -6.90
N HIS A 36 1.41 5.33 -7.05
CA HIS A 36 0.05 4.91 -6.71
C HIS A 36 -0.66 4.35 -7.94
N HIS A 37 -1.27 3.19 -7.77
CA HIS A 37 -2.05 2.50 -8.78
C HIS A 37 -3.45 2.28 -8.25
N TYR A 38 -4.41 2.98 -8.84
CA TYR A 38 -5.82 2.86 -8.49
C TYR A 38 -6.46 1.76 -9.33
N ILE A 39 -7.17 0.85 -8.68
CA ILE A 39 -7.80 -0.30 -9.35
C ILE A 39 -9.29 -0.39 -8.99
N ILE A 40 -10.07 -0.79 -9.98
CA ILE A 40 -11.44 -1.30 -9.83
C ILE A 40 -11.38 -2.81 -9.95
N ILE A 41 -12.02 -3.50 -9.03
CA ILE A 41 -12.12 -4.96 -9.08
C ILE A 41 -13.31 -5.31 -9.96
N THR A 42 -13.04 -6.02 -11.05
CA THR A 42 -14.08 -6.32 -12.06
C THR A 42 -14.95 -7.53 -11.71
N ASP A 43 -14.51 -8.38 -10.78
CA ASP A 43 -15.29 -9.51 -10.28
C ASP A 43 -15.27 -9.54 -8.74
N PRO A 44 -16.41 -9.27 -8.07
CA PRO A 44 -16.49 -9.23 -6.61
C PRO A 44 -16.37 -10.60 -5.94
N PHE A 45 -16.41 -11.70 -6.71
CA PHE A 45 -16.25 -13.06 -6.21
C PHE A 45 -14.86 -13.63 -6.46
N CYS A 46 -14.03 -12.91 -7.22
CA CYS A 46 -12.68 -13.36 -7.51
C CYS A 46 -11.72 -13.02 -6.36
N ASP A 47 -10.63 -13.77 -6.28
CA ASP A 47 -9.57 -13.47 -5.36
C ASP A 47 -8.94 -12.12 -5.76
N PHE A 48 -9.24 -11.08 -4.98
CA PHE A 48 -8.83 -9.69 -5.20
C PHE A 48 -7.32 -9.50 -5.48
N TYR A 49 -6.52 -10.53 -5.16
CA TYR A 49 -5.08 -10.56 -5.32
C TYR A 49 -4.60 -10.87 -6.75
N ASP A 50 -5.48 -11.34 -7.64
CA ASP A 50 -5.08 -11.64 -9.01
C ASP A 50 -5.21 -10.39 -9.90
N GLN A 51 -4.06 -9.95 -10.43
CA GLN A 51 -3.94 -8.76 -11.25
C GLN A 51 -4.70 -8.87 -12.58
N GLU A 52 -5.04 -10.08 -13.03
CA GLU A 52 -5.84 -10.25 -14.25
C GLU A 52 -7.23 -9.61 -14.14
N PHE A 53 -7.72 -9.41 -12.91
CA PHE A 53 -9.01 -8.76 -12.62
C PHE A 53 -8.87 -7.28 -12.25
N TRP A 54 -7.67 -6.70 -12.36
CA TRP A 54 -7.43 -5.30 -12.05
C TRP A 54 -7.72 -4.42 -13.25
N LYS A 55 -8.80 -3.64 -13.16
CA LYS A 55 -9.02 -2.54 -14.09
C LYS A 55 -8.40 -1.26 -13.52
N LYS A 56 -7.37 -0.71 -14.17
CA LYS A 56 -6.80 0.59 -13.80
C LYS A 56 -7.88 1.67 -13.83
N ALA A 57 -8.01 2.40 -12.73
CA ALA A 57 -8.94 3.49 -12.56
C ALA A 57 -8.24 4.84 -12.64
N ASN A 58 -8.93 5.86 -13.14
CA ASN A 58 -8.49 7.24 -12.97
C ASN A 58 -9.32 7.88 -11.83
N PRO A 59 -8.71 8.20 -10.67
CA PRO A 59 -9.43 8.72 -9.52
C PRO A 59 -10.12 10.07 -9.78
N MET A 60 -9.68 10.81 -10.81
CA MET A 60 -10.32 12.07 -11.22
C MET A 60 -11.56 11.86 -12.10
N LYS A 61 -11.79 10.65 -12.60
CA LYS A 61 -12.86 10.34 -13.57
C LYS A 61 -13.84 9.28 -13.08
N GLU A 62 -13.39 8.35 -12.26
CA GLU A 62 -14.19 7.24 -11.76
C GLU A 62 -13.82 6.89 -10.31
N ARG A 63 -14.74 6.23 -9.61
CA ARG A 63 -14.45 5.63 -8.30
C ARG A 63 -13.54 4.41 -8.48
N PHE A 64 -12.78 4.09 -7.45
CA PHE A 64 -11.88 2.94 -7.40
C PHE A 64 -12.06 2.21 -6.07
N ASP A 65 -11.67 0.95 -6.03
CA ASP A 65 -11.88 0.07 -4.87
C ASP A 65 -10.60 -0.07 -4.03
N VAL A 66 -9.42 0.00 -4.67
CA VAL A 66 -8.13 -0.18 -4.00
C VAL A 66 -7.08 0.81 -4.52
N ASP A 67 -6.22 1.29 -3.62
CA ASP A 67 -4.97 1.99 -3.92
C ASP A 67 -3.78 1.06 -3.65
N VAL A 68 -2.99 0.79 -4.68
CA VAL A 68 -1.75 0.03 -4.60
C VAL A 68 -0.56 0.98 -4.66
N LEU A 69 0.17 1.08 -3.56
CA LEU A 69 1.41 1.84 -3.45
C LEU A 69 2.60 0.94 -3.78
N ILE A 70 3.33 1.27 -4.84
CA ILE A 70 4.57 0.60 -5.25
C ILE A 70 5.78 1.41 -4.78
N LEU A 71 6.59 0.82 -3.91
CA LEU A 71 7.81 1.40 -3.37
C LEU A 71 9.05 0.63 -3.85
N LYS A 72 10.22 1.28 -3.79
CA LYS A 72 11.54 0.72 -4.09
C LYS A 72 12.41 0.82 -2.85
N GLN A 73 13.49 0.05 -2.79
CA GLN A 73 14.45 0.12 -1.68
C GLN A 73 14.95 1.55 -1.40
N SER A 74 15.12 2.37 -2.45
CA SER A 74 15.52 3.78 -2.34
C SER A 74 14.54 4.67 -1.58
N HIS A 75 13.29 4.24 -1.38
CA HIS A 75 12.29 5.00 -0.62
C HIS A 75 12.39 4.79 0.89
N ILE A 76 13.12 3.79 1.37
CA ILE A 76 13.25 3.48 2.81
C ILE A 76 13.70 4.69 3.62
N THR A 77 14.77 5.37 3.20
CA THR A 77 15.30 6.53 3.93
C THR A 77 14.27 7.66 4.03
N HIS A 78 13.42 7.82 3.01
CA HIS A 78 12.36 8.82 3.04
C HIS A 78 11.24 8.41 4.00
N LEU A 79 10.79 7.15 3.94
CA LEU A 79 9.77 6.60 4.85
C LEU A 79 10.21 6.71 6.31
N GLU A 80 11.47 6.38 6.60
CA GLU A 80 12.05 6.54 7.94
C GLU A 80 11.99 7.98 8.42
N ARG A 81 12.42 8.92 7.57
CA ARG A 81 12.37 10.35 7.89
C ARG A 81 10.95 10.81 8.18
N PHE A 82 9.98 10.44 7.34
CA PHE A 82 8.58 10.80 7.52
C PHE A 82 7.99 10.20 8.80
N SER A 83 8.30 8.93 9.09
CA SER A 83 7.84 8.25 10.31
C SER A 83 8.35 8.90 11.61
N ASN A 84 9.43 9.68 11.55
CA ASN A 84 9.97 10.36 12.73
C ASN A 84 9.35 11.74 12.97
N ILE A 85 8.82 12.38 11.91
CA ILE A 85 8.33 13.78 11.98
C ILE A 85 6.81 13.91 11.93
N HIS A 86 6.08 12.85 11.54
CA HIS A 86 4.62 12.91 11.44
C HIS A 86 3.97 13.16 12.82
N PRO A 87 2.81 13.80 12.95
CA PRO A 87 2.15 13.97 14.25
C PRO A 87 1.32 12.74 14.70
N ASP A 88 0.79 11.95 13.76
CA ASP A 88 -0.06 10.79 14.07
C ASP A 88 0.76 9.52 14.38
N GLU A 89 0.65 9.00 15.60
CA GLU A 89 1.40 7.82 16.09
C GLU A 89 1.05 6.51 15.38
N ASN A 90 -0.20 6.33 14.96
CA ASN A 90 -0.61 5.13 14.23
C ASN A 90 -0.07 5.16 12.79
N PHE A 91 -0.06 6.32 12.15
CA PHE A 91 0.59 6.50 10.84
C PHE A 91 2.10 6.25 10.94
N LYS A 92 2.75 6.73 12.01
CA LYS A 92 4.17 6.41 12.25
C LYS A 92 4.40 4.90 12.38
N ALA A 93 3.57 4.23 13.18
CA ALA A 93 3.68 2.79 13.38
C ALA A 93 3.50 2.04 12.06
N MET A 94 2.56 2.49 11.22
CA MET A 94 2.37 1.97 9.87
C MET A 94 3.64 2.12 9.02
N LEU A 95 4.17 3.33 8.89
CA LEU A 95 5.38 3.60 8.10
C LEU A 95 6.60 2.81 8.61
N LYS A 96 6.75 2.69 9.94
CA LYS A 96 7.81 1.87 10.55
C LYS A 96 7.67 0.40 10.18
N ALA A 97 6.46 -0.14 10.22
CA ALA A 97 6.19 -1.51 9.77
C ALA A 97 6.52 -1.70 8.27
N MET A 98 6.22 -0.73 7.41
CA MET A 98 6.62 -0.76 5.99
C MET A 98 8.15 -0.85 5.88
N VAL A 99 8.87 0.01 6.61
CA VAL A 99 10.33 0.06 6.58
C VAL A 99 10.95 -1.24 7.07
N GLU A 100 10.48 -1.76 8.20
CA GLU A 100 10.95 -3.04 8.76
C GLU A 100 10.73 -4.17 7.77
N TYR A 101 9.55 -4.21 7.15
CA TYR A 101 9.24 -5.17 6.10
C TYR A 101 10.21 -5.06 4.92
N MET A 102 10.37 -3.86 4.35
CA MET A 102 11.26 -3.63 3.21
C MET A 102 12.74 -3.93 3.52
N LYS A 103 13.20 -3.69 4.74
CA LYS A 103 14.57 -4.00 5.17
C LYS A 103 14.81 -5.50 5.36
N SER A 104 13.78 -6.24 5.74
CA SER A 104 13.87 -7.71 5.92
C SER A 104 14.05 -8.46 4.61
N ARG A 105 13.88 -7.78 3.47
CA ARG A 105 13.76 -8.36 2.13
C ARG A 105 14.75 -7.74 1.15
N LYS A 106 15.06 -8.49 0.10
CA LYS A 106 15.95 -8.08 -1.00
C LYS A 106 15.18 -8.04 -2.31
N GLU A 107 14.12 -7.24 -2.33
CA GLU A 107 13.23 -7.09 -3.47
C GLU A 107 13.51 -5.77 -4.18
N GLU A 108 13.28 -5.72 -5.50
CA GLU A 108 13.47 -4.49 -6.28
C GLU A 108 12.31 -3.51 -6.08
N ALA A 109 11.11 -4.05 -5.83
CA ALA A 109 9.89 -3.29 -5.57
C ALA A 109 9.03 -3.98 -4.51
N PHE A 110 8.24 -3.18 -3.80
CA PHE A 110 7.33 -3.59 -2.73
C PHE A 110 5.96 -3.02 -3.00
N GLN A 111 4.92 -3.83 -2.90
CA GLN A 111 3.56 -3.40 -3.12
C GLN A 111 2.81 -3.34 -1.80
N PHE A 112 2.06 -2.27 -1.57
CA PHE A 112 1.24 -2.08 -0.38
C PHE A 112 -0.18 -1.73 -0.80
N MET A 113 -1.16 -2.54 -0.39
CA MET A 113 -2.57 -2.33 -0.76
C MET A 113 -3.33 -1.66 0.40
N GLY A 114 -4.00 -0.55 0.08
CA GLY A 114 -5.03 0.07 0.91
C GLY A 114 -6.39 -0.11 0.25
N GLU A 115 -7.33 -0.73 0.96
CA GLU A 115 -8.71 -0.92 0.50
C GLU A 115 -9.61 0.18 1.08
N PHE A 116 -10.63 0.58 0.32
CA PHE A 116 -11.56 1.67 0.68
C PHE A 116 -12.94 1.15 1.08
#